data_AF-A0A7S3MTJ0-F1
#
_entry.id   AF-A0A7S3MTJ0-F1
#
_cell.length_a   1.000
_cell.length_b   1.000
_cell.length_c   1.000
_cell.angle_alpha   90.00
_cell.angle_beta   90.00
_cell.angle_gamma   90.00
#
_symmetry.space_group_name_H-M   'P 1'
#
loop_
_entity.id
_entity.type
_entity.pdbx_description
1 polymer ?
#
loop_
_entity_poly.entity_id
_entity_poly.type
_entity_poly.pdbx_seq_one_letter_code
_entity_poly.pdbx_strand_id
1 'polypeptide(L)'
;MVTVHPIKGTDYNDFTDEISRTFDEGHVIPFNLLQQSRDPYHFLNLNPRLQNKLGRVQPNHPAICFNSEMFGVMCQIKSKDARHQTVKAEFDRQSEENKIHNPWMAENYLKHQYEKQSKALNKKGKKQDDAIVDEEEEEGTFTSKFYGDREIETFLKLKQGSVNRLTGSLLIAYDEEGKDQRQVVDVGLNLKNFTKRVHIPDYVRFVQPNTAANV
;
A
#
# COMPACT_ATOMS: atom_id res chain seq x y z
N MET A 1 -44.39 8.49 29.91
CA MET A 1 -43.07 7.88 29.67
C MET A 1 -43.00 7.44 28.22
N VAL A 2 -41.84 7.55 27.58
CA VAL A 2 -41.61 7.11 26.19
C VAL A 2 -40.28 6.36 26.14
N THR A 3 -40.25 5.29 25.36
CA THR A 3 -39.01 4.58 25.03
C THR A 3 -38.35 5.27 23.86
N VAL A 4 -37.12 5.74 24.05
CA VAL A 4 -36.29 6.32 23.01
C VAL A 4 -35.08 5.47 22.76
N HIS A 5 -34.70 5.36 21.50
CA HIS A 5 -33.45 4.73 21.10
C HIS A 5 -32.47 5.83 20.69
N PRO A 6 -31.42 6.09 21.48
CA PRO A 6 -30.41 7.08 21.14
C PRO A 6 -29.74 6.71 19.82
N ILE A 7 -29.44 7.71 19.00
CA ILE A 7 -28.65 7.46 17.79
C ILE A 7 -27.19 7.27 18.20
N LYS A 8 -26.66 6.07 17.96
CA LYS A 8 -25.25 5.71 18.15
C LYS A 8 -24.38 6.29 17.03
N GLY A 9 -24.91 6.32 15.81
CA GLY A 9 -24.19 6.84 14.66
C GLY A 9 -24.90 6.60 13.34
N THR A 10 -24.09 6.39 12.31
CA THR A 10 -24.54 6.03 10.97
C THR A 10 -23.79 4.81 10.51
N ASP A 11 -24.44 3.93 9.78
CA ASP A 11 -23.83 2.77 9.16
C ASP A 11 -24.10 2.77 7.66
N TYR A 12 -23.17 2.22 6.89
CA TYR A 12 -23.25 2.15 5.43
C TYR A 12 -23.56 0.72 5.03
N ASN A 13 -24.62 0.53 4.26
CA ASN A 13 -25.03 -0.77 3.77
C ASN A 13 -24.50 -0.97 2.35
N ASP A 14 -23.51 -1.86 2.19
CA ASP A 14 -22.90 -2.18 0.90
C ASP A 14 -23.90 -2.72 -0.14
N PHE A 15 -24.98 -3.39 0.31
CA PHE A 15 -25.96 -4.01 -0.59
C PHE A 15 -26.97 -3.01 -1.15
N THR A 16 -27.35 -2.02 -0.34
CA THR A 16 -28.33 -1.00 -0.73
C THR A 16 -27.68 0.32 -1.10
N ASP A 17 -26.37 0.45 -0.89
CA ASP A 17 -25.58 1.65 -1.17
C ASP A 17 -26.18 2.90 -0.48
N GLU A 18 -26.71 2.68 0.73
CA GLU A 18 -27.40 3.68 1.54
C GLU A 18 -26.75 3.82 2.93
N ILE A 19 -26.73 5.05 3.44
CA ILE A 19 -26.33 5.34 4.81
C ILE A 19 -27.59 5.36 5.66
N SER A 20 -27.63 4.56 6.71
CA SER A 20 -28.75 4.48 7.66
C SER A 20 -28.30 4.92 9.07
N ARG A 21 -29.26 5.24 9.94
CA ARG A 21 -28.97 5.57 11.34
C ARG A 21 -28.88 4.29 12.16
N THR A 22 -27.87 4.21 13.01
CA THR A 22 -27.76 3.13 14.00
C THR A 22 -28.20 3.63 15.37
N PHE A 23 -28.90 2.76 16.08
CA PHE A 23 -29.50 3.07 17.36
C PHE A 23 -28.89 2.21 18.45
N ASP A 24 -28.77 2.79 19.64
CA ASP A 24 -28.36 2.07 20.84
C ASP A 24 -29.57 1.42 21.54
N GLU A 25 -29.31 0.74 22.66
CA GLU A 25 -30.36 0.18 23.50
C GLU A 25 -31.38 1.26 23.94
N GLY A 26 -32.64 0.82 24.10
CA GLY A 26 -33.74 1.72 24.42
C GLY A 26 -33.70 2.22 25.87
N HIS A 27 -33.92 3.51 26.07
CA HIS A 27 -34.09 4.12 27.39
C HIS A 27 -35.50 4.66 27.57
N VAL A 28 -36.04 4.56 28.78
CA VAL A 28 -37.36 5.09 29.13
C VAL A 28 -37.19 6.46 29.78
N ILE A 29 -37.76 7.50 29.17
CA ILE A 29 -37.70 8.87 29.70
C ILE A 29 -39.09 9.54 29.76
N PRO A 30 -39.27 10.52 30.64
CA PRO A 30 -40.47 11.37 30.65
C PRO A 30 -40.67 12.13 29.34
N PHE A 31 -41.92 12.20 28.86
CA PHE A 31 -42.26 12.83 27.57
C PHE A 31 -41.92 14.32 27.53
N ASN A 32 -42.04 15.01 28.67
CA ASN A 32 -41.72 16.43 28.80
C ASN A 32 -40.23 16.76 28.63
N LEU A 33 -39.34 15.76 28.57
CA LEU A 33 -37.92 15.94 28.28
C LEU A 33 -37.58 15.76 26.79
N LEU A 34 -38.57 15.53 25.92
CA LEU A 34 -38.37 15.34 24.50
C LEU A 34 -38.49 16.65 23.72
N GLN A 35 -37.49 16.92 22.89
CA GLN A 35 -37.55 17.96 21.87
C GLN A 35 -37.92 17.32 20.52
N GLN A 36 -38.94 17.87 19.86
CA GLN A 36 -39.50 17.30 18.64
C GLN A 36 -38.54 17.36 17.43
N SER A 37 -37.74 18.42 17.31
CA SER A 37 -36.76 18.56 16.24
C SER A 37 -35.50 19.26 16.74
N ARG A 38 -34.35 18.79 16.24
CA ARG A 38 -33.04 19.38 16.51
C ARG A 38 -32.74 20.46 15.46
N ASP A 39 -31.95 21.45 15.85
CA ASP A 39 -31.48 22.50 14.94
C ASP A 39 -30.75 21.90 13.70
N PRO A 40 -31.01 22.41 12.48
CA PRO A 40 -30.38 21.93 11.26
C PRO A 40 -28.84 21.97 11.27
N TYR A 41 -28.23 22.91 11.99
CA TYR A 41 -26.77 23.10 12.07
C TYR A 41 -26.14 22.43 13.28
N HIS A 42 -26.92 21.69 14.08
CA HIS A 42 -26.39 20.96 15.22
C HIS A 42 -25.30 19.96 14.77
N PHE A 43 -24.17 19.89 15.46
CA PHE A 43 -23.03 19.03 15.08
C PHE A 43 -23.36 17.52 15.05
N LEU A 44 -24.33 17.09 15.87
CA LEU A 44 -24.95 15.75 15.85
C LEU A 44 -26.09 15.59 14.83
N ASN A 45 -26.36 16.56 13.96
CA ASN A 45 -27.33 16.37 12.88
C ASN A 45 -26.73 15.43 11.83
N LEU A 46 -27.42 14.33 11.60
CA LEU A 46 -27.03 13.30 10.64
C LEU A 46 -27.75 13.45 9.31
N ASN A 47 -28.81 14.26 9.22
CA ASN A 47 -29.61 14.42 7.99
C ASN A 47 -28.77 14.81 6.77
N PRO A 48 -27.80 15.74 6.86
CA PRO A 48 -26.94 16.07 5.73
C PRO A 48 -26.04 14.89 5.31
N ARG A 49 -25.69 13.99 6.24
CA ARG A 49 -24.88 12.78 5.95
C ARG A 49 -25.69 11.72 5.22
N LEU A 50 -26.99 11.65 5.50
CA LEU A 50 -27.91 10.69 4.88
C LEU A 50 -28.31 11.12 3.45
N GLN A 51 -28.40 12.43 3.20
CA GLN A 51 -28.83 12.97 1.90
C GLN A 51 -27.71 13.08 0.86
N ASN A 52 -26.46 13.24 1.29
CA ASN A 52 -25.34 13.42 0.37
C ASN A 52 -24.13 12.60 0.83
N LYS A 53 -23.89 11.48 0.14
CA LYS A 53 -22.80 10.53 0.46
C LYS A 53 -21.43 11.20 0.54
N LEU A 54 -21.18 12.19 -0.32
CA LEU A 54 -19.93 12.95 -0.35
C LEU A 54 -20.02 14.28 0.41
N GLY A 55 -21.12 14.54 1.13
CA GLY A 55 -21.44 15.85 1.71
C GLY A 55 -20.36 16.41 2.66
N ARG A 56 -19.61 15.53 3.33
CA ARG A 56 -18.54 15.92 4.27
C ARG A 56 -17.13 15.95 3.69
N VAL A 57 -16.94 15.39 2.50
CA VAL A 57 -15.61 15.10 1.94
C VAL A 57 -14.96 16.38 1.40
N GLN A 58 -14.58 17.38 2.19
CA GLN A 58 -14.12 18.64 1.59
C GLN A 58 -12.77 18.50 0.85
N PRO A 59 -12.55 19.22 -0.26
CA PRO A 59 -11.22 19.36 -0.84
C PRO A 59 -10.23 19.86 0.22
N ASN A 60 -8.99 19.39 0.15
CA ASN A 60 -7.90 19.61 1.10
C ASN A 60 -8.11 19.06 2.51
N HIS A 61 -9.22 18.34 2.78
CA HIS A 61 -9.43 17.72 4.08
C HIS A 61 -8.58 16.42 4.20
N PRO A 62 -7.97 16.16 5.37
CA PRO A 62 -7.30 14.88 5.61
C PRO A 62 -8.31 13.74 5.67
N ALA A 63 -7.91 12.58 5.16
CA ALA A 63 -8.69 11.36 5.14
C ALA A 63 -7.79 10.13 5.39
N ILE A 64 -8.41 9.00 5.72
CA ILE A 64 -7.74 7.71 5.87
C ILE A 64 -8.28 6.79 4.78
N CYS A 65 -7.39 6.11 4.07
CA CYS A 65 -7.79 5.14 3.06
C CYS A 65 -8.11 3.79 3.70
N PHE A 66 -9.22 3.17 3.29
CA PHE A 66 -9.63 1.84 3.73
C PHE A 66 -9.52 0.77 2.63
N ASN A 67 -9.06 1.13 1.42
CA ASN A 67 -8.82 0.15 0.37
C ASN A 67 -7.73 -0.83 0.81
N SER A 68 -7.86 -2.12 0.49
CA SER A 68 -6.93 -3.17 0.94
C SER A 68 -5.44 -2.82 0.73
N GLU A 69 -5.10 -2.28 -0.44
CA GLU A 69 -3.72 -1.90 -0.79
C GLU A 69 -3.21 -0.74 0.08
N MET A 70 -4.04 0.29 0.29
CA MET A 70 -3.67 1.55 0.95
C MET A 70 -4.33 1.76 2.33
N PHE A 71 -4.87 0.68 2.91
CA PHE A 71 -5.51 0.65 4.22
C PHE A 71 -4.68 1.33 5.31
N GLY A 72 -5.26 2.29 6.02
CA GLY A 72 -4.60 3.03 7.09
C GLY A 72 -3.64 4.13 6.64
N VAL A 73 -3.41 4.33 5.34
CA VAL A 73 -2.57 5.43 4.85
C VAL A 73 -3.37 6.72 4.88
N MET A 74 -2.77 7.76 5.47
CA MET A 74 -3.31 9.11 5.45
C MET A 74 -3.22 9.70 4.04
N CYS A 75 -4.27 10.37 3.59
CA CYS A 75 -4.31 11.06 2.31
C CYS A 75 -5.03 12.40 2.43
N GLN A 76 -4.82 13.26 1.44
CA GLN A 76 -5.50 14.54 1.33
C GLN A 76 -6.45 14.51 0.13
N ILE A 77 -7.70 14.87 0.35
CA ILE A 77 -8.72 14.89 -0.70
C ILE A 77 -8.40 16.03 -1.69
N LYS A 78 -8.24 15.73 -2.98
CA LYS A 78 -8.03 16.75 -4.03
C LYS A 78 -9.34 17.22 -4.63
N SER A 79 -10.18 16.27 -5.03
CA SER A 79 -11.43 16.57 -5.73
C SER A 79 -12.46 15.48 -5.52
N LYS A 80 -13.73 15.86 -5.69
CA LYS A 80 -14.86 14.94 -5.76
C LYS A 80 -15.29 14.79 -7.20
N ASP A 81 -15.59 13.57 -7.59
CA ASP A 81 -16.36 13.33 -8.80
C ASP A 81 -17.81 12.97 -8.41
N ALA A 82 -18.71 13.94 -8.56
CA ALA A 82 -20.12 13.76 -8.23
C ALA A 82 -20.85 12.80 -9.19
N ARG A 83 -20.35 12.61 -10.41
CA ARG A 83 -20.98 11.72 -11.41
C ARG A 83 -20.68 10.27 -11.13
N HIS A 84 -19.42 9.97 -10.80
CA HIS A 84 -18.97 8.61 -10.52
C HIS A 84 -19.01 8.25 -9.02
N GLN A 85 -19.41 9.18 -8.16
CA GLN A 85 -19.36 9.05 -6.70
C GLN A 85 -17.97 8.65 -6.17
N THR A 86 -16.91 9.08 -6.86
CA THR A 86 -15.52 8.79 -6.48
C THR A 86 -14.84 10.02 -5.90
N VAL A 87 -13.80 9.78 -5.10
CA VAL A 87 -12.99 10.82 -4.48
C VAL A 87 -11.56 10.65 -4.94
N LYS A 88 -11.00 11.71 -5.51
CA LYS A 88 -9.57 11.73 -5.86
C LYS A 88 -8.80 12.17 -4.63
N ALA A 89 -7.92 11.31 -4.14
CA ALA A 89 -7.05 11.58 -3.01
C ALA A 89 -5.59 11.61 -3.46
N GLU A 90 -4.80 12.48 -2.85
CA GLU A 90 -3.35 12.48 -2.94
C GLU A 90 -2.80 11.85 -1.66
N PHE A 91 -2.00 10.80 -1.81
CA PHE A 91 -1.38 10.11 -0.69
C PHE A 91 -0.09 10.82 -0.31
N ASP A 92 0.24 10.80 0.98
CA ASP A 92 1.58 11.15 1.40
C ASP A 92 2.56 10.12 0.82
N ARG A 93 3.41 10.60 -0.08
CA ARG A 93 4.35 9.78 -0.84
C ARG A 93 5.27 8.97 0.06
N GLN A 94 5.70 9.55 1.18
CA GLN A 94 6.56 8.85 2.15
C GLN A 94 5.81 7.72 2.85
N SER A 95 4.55 7.94 3.24
CA SER A 95 3.69 6.93 3.86
C SER A 95 3.26 5.83 2.89
N GLU A 96 3.01 6.18 1.62
CA GLU A 96 2.74 5.24 0.53
C GLU A 96 3.96 4.35 0.27
N GLU A 97 5.13 4.95 0.09
CA GLU A 97 6.40 4.23 -0.08
C GLU A 97 6.62 3.31 1.11
N ASN A 98 6.56 3.81 2.36
CA ASN A 98 6.73 2.99 3.56
C ASN A 98 5.77 1.79 3.63
N LYS A 99 4.54 1.92 3.13
CA LYS A 99 3.56 0.83 3.13
C LYS A 99 3.80 -0.19 2.02
N ILE A 100 4.19 0.26 0.82
CA ILE A 100 4.65 -0.62 -0.27
C ILE A 100 5.93 -1.35 0.13
N HIS A 101 6.76 -0.72 0.98
CA HIS A 101 7.99 -1.28 1.54
C HIS A 101 7.77 -2.13 2.79
N ASN A 102 6.52 -2.32 3.27
CA ASN A 102 6.22 -3.30 4.30
C ASN A 102 6.42 -4.72 3.71
N PRO A 103 7.32 -5.55 4.27
CA PRO A 103 7.69 -6.86 3.72
C PRO A 103 6.49 -7.77 3.42
N TRP A 104 5.43 -7.66 4.22
CA TRP A 104 4.23 -8.51 4.10
C TRP A 104 3.26 -8.04 3.00
N MET A 105 3.16 -6.72 2.78
CA MET A 105 2.36 -6.15 1.69
C MET A 105 3.09 -6.27 0.35
N ALA A 106 4.43 -6.14 0.35
CA ALA A 106 5.27 -6.33 -0.82
C ALA A 106 5.15 -7.75 -1.37
N GLU A 107 5.04 -8.77 -0.50
CA GLU A 107 4.86 -10.16 -0.91
C GLU A 107 3.52 -10.38 -1.64
N ASN A 108 2.42 -9.83 -1.12
CA ASN A 108 1.11 -9.92 -1.75
C ASN A 108 1.03 -9.12 -3.06
N TYR A 109 1.66 -7.94 -3.11
CA TYR A 109 1.78 -7.16 -4.34
C TYR A 109 2.59 -7.90 -5.41
N LEU A 110 3.73 -8.48 -5.02
CA LEU A 110 4.57 -9.28 -5.92
C LEU A 110 3.83 -10.54 -6.40
N LYS A 111 3.14 -11.27 -5.52
CA LYS A 111 2.30 -12.42 -5.91
C LYS A 111 1.24 -12.01 -6.93
N HIS A 112 0.54 -10.90 -6.70
CA HIS A 112 -0.49 -10.40 -7.60
C HIS A 112 0.09 -9.91 -8.94
N GLN A 113 1.31 -9.36 -8.94
CA GLN A 113 2.05 -8.99 -10.15
C GLN A 113 2.49 -10.24 -10.94
N TYR A 114 3.06 -11.24 -10.27
CA TYR A 114 3.45 -12.51 -10.90
C TYR A 114 2.25 -13.28 -11.47
N GLU A 115 1.10 -13.27 -10.80
CA GLU A 115 -0.14 -13.85 -11.32
C GLU A 115 -0.69 -13.12 -12.54
N LYS A 116 -0.57 -11.79 -12.58
CA LYS A 116 -0.95 -11.00 -13.77
C LYS A 116 -0.02 -11.31 -14.95
N GLN A 117 1.28 -11.44 -14.70
CA GLN A 117 2.27 -11.84 -15.71
C GLN A 117 2.01 -13.25 -16.25
N SER A 118 1.75 -14.24 -15.38
CA SER A 118 1.48 -15.61 -15.82
C SER A 118 0.18 -15.73 -16.63
N LYS A 119 -0.86 -14.97 -16.27
CA LYS A 119 -2.12 -14.88 -17.03
C LYS A 119 -1.92 -14.18 -18.39
N ALA A 120 -1.05 -13.17 -18.48
CA ALA A 120 -0.73 -12.50 -19.74
C ALA A 120 0.08 -13.39 -20.70
N LEU A 121 1.04 -14.15 -20.17
CA LEU A 121 1.82 -15.14 -20.94
C LEU A 121 0.94 -16.30 -21.46
N ASN A 122 0.04 -16.82 -20.62
CA ASN A 122 -0.90 -17.87 -21.01
C ASN A 122 -1.96 -17.40 -22.04
N LYS A 123 -2.25 -16.09 -22.11
CA LYS A 123 -3.10 -15.52 -23.17
C LYS A 123 -2.39 -15.43 -24.52
N LYS A 124 -1.07 -15.18 -24.54
CA LYS A 124 -0.27 -15.16 -25.78
C LYS A 124 -0.06 -16.55 -26.39
N GLY A 125 -0.10 -17.62 -25.59
CA GLY A 125 -0.01 -19.01 -26.08
C GLY A 125 -1.28 -19.57 -26.73
N LYS A 126 -2.40 -18.83 -26.75
CA LYS A 126 -3.69 -19.28 -27.32
C LYS A 126 -4.13 -18.56 -28.59
N LYS A 127 -3.31 -17.65 -29.15
CA LYS A 127 -3.56 -16.95 -30.43
C LYS A 127 -2.50 -17.33 -31.48
N GLN A 128 -2.50 -18.60 -31.84
CA GLN A 128 -2.13 -19.14 -33.15
C GLN A 128 -3.30 -20.10 -33.40
N ASP A 129 -4.43 -19.65 -33.95
CA ASP A 129 -4.57 -19.33 -35.37
C ASP A 129 -5.57 -18.18 -35.59
N ASP A 130 -5.36 -17.48 -36.70
CA ASP A 130 -6.19 -16.45 -37.32
C ASP A 130 -6.11 -14.98 -36.84
N ALA A 131 -5.78 -14.15 -37.83
CA ALA A 131 -5.99 -12.70 -37.99
C ALA A 131 -4.78 -11.75 -37.82
N ILE A 132 -4.37 -11.29 -39.01
CA ILE A 132 -3.59 -10.14 -39.48
C ILE A 132 -3.81 -8.82 -38.70
N VAL A 133 -2.68 -8.19 -38.35
CA VAL A 133 -2.33 -6.75 -38.21
C VAL A 133 -3.24 -5.85 -37.35
N ASP A 134 -2.69 -5.41 -36.21
CA ASP A 134 -2.38 -4.00 -35.99
C ASP A 134 -1.06 -3.92 -35.19
N GLU A 135 -0.01 -3.48 -35.88
CA GLU A 135 1.29 -3.12 -35.30
C GLU A 135 1.15 -1.77 -34.59
N GLU A 136 0.84 -1.79 -33.31
CA GLU A 136 1.34 -0.78 -32.37
C GLU A 136 2.33 -1.49 -31.44
N GLU A 137 3.60 -1.42 -31.82
CA GLU A 137 4.75 -1.78 -30.98
C GLU A 137 4.77 -0.88 -29.73
N GLU A 138 4.09 -1.28 -28.67
CA GLU A 138 4.62 -1.02 -27.32
C GLU A 138 5.71 -2.08 -27.06
N GLU A 139 6.93 -1.78 -27.51
CA GLU A 139 8.17 -2.34 -26.94
C GLU A 139 8.34 -1.89 -25.47
N GLY A 140 7.35 -2.16 -24.63
CA GLY A 140 7.53 -2.23 -23.20
C GLY A 140 8.20 -3.57 -22.90
N THR A 141 9.49 -3.71 -23.19
CA THR A 141 10.30 -4.73 -22.51
C THR A 141 10.19 -4.42 -21.02
N PHE A 142 9.28 -5.09 -20.32
CA PHE A 142 9.08 -4.93 -18.89
C PHE A 142 10.37 -5.38 -18.19
N THR A 143 11.29 -4.44 -17.97
CA THR A 143 12.47 -4.64 -17.14
C THR A 143 11.98 -4.92 -15.73
N SER A 144 12.15 -6.16 -15.26
CA SER A 144 11.96 -6.48 -13.85
C SER A 144 12.83 -5.53 -13.03
N LYS A 145 12.21 -4.65 -12.24
CA LYS A 145 12.93 -3.60 -11.48
C LYS A 145 13.92 -4.19 -10.47
N PHE A 146 13.78 -5.47 -10.11
CA PHE A 146 14.66 -6.19 -9.19
C PHE A 146 15.03 -7.55 -9.75
N TYR A 147 16.27 -7.97 -9.49
CA TYR A 147 16.84 -9.26 -9.90
C TYR A 147 17.34 -10.00 -8.66
N GLY A 148 17.30 -11.34 -8.69
CA GLY A 148 17.87 -12.15 -7.63
C GLY A 148 19.40 -12.12 -7.63
N ASP A 149 20.03 -12.31 -6.46
CA ASP A 149 21.50 -12.31 -6.32
C ASP A 149 22.18 -13.23 -7.36
N ARG A 150 21.64 -14.43 -7.58
CA ARG A 150 22.17 -15.40 -8.58
C ARG A 150 21.99 -14.92 -10.02
N GLU A 151 20.90 -14.23 -10.32
CA GLU A 151 20.62 -13.69 -11.66
C GLU A 151 21.61 -12.55 -11.97
N ILE A 152 21.83 -11.66 -11.02
CA ILE A 152 22.81 -10.56 -11.12
C ILE A 152 24.22 -11.14 -11.30
N GLU A 153 24.60 -12.14 -10.50
CA GLU A 153 25.91 -12.79 -10.60
C GLU A 153 26.12 -13.45 -11.96
N THR A 154 25.08 -14.09 -12.50
CA THR A 154 25.15 -14.72 -13.84
C THR A 154 25.25 -13.67 -14.94
N PHE A 155 24.43 -12.62 -14.85
CA PHE A 155 24.39 -11.53 -15.83
C PHE A 155 25.73 -10.78 -15.90
N LEU A 156 26.32 -10.50 -14.74
CA LEU A 156 27.60 -9.79 -14.61
C LEU A 156 28.83 -10.72 -14.66
N LYS A 157 28.63 -12.03 -14.87
CA LYS A 157 29.68 -13.05 -14.87
C LYS A 157 30.55 -13.03 -13.60
N LEU A 158 29.93 -12.78 -12.45
CA LEU A 158 30.57 -12.74 -11.15
C LEU A 158 30.60 -14.13 -10.51
N LYS A 159 31.56 -14.34 -9.60
CA LYS A 159 31.61 -15.55 -8.77
C LYS A 159 30.42 -15.57 -7.81
N GLN A 160 29.90 -16.76 -7.51
CA GLN A 160 28.80 -16.92 -6.55
C GLN A 160 29.13 -16.30 -5.18
N GLY A 161 28.21 -15.49 -4.65
CA GLY A 161 28.34 -14.76 -3.40
C GLY A 161 29.07 -13.41 -3.50
N SER A 162 29.50 -12.98 -4.69
CA SER A 162 30.19 -11.70 -4.88
C SER A 162 29.25 -10.52 -4.70
N VAL A 163 28.01 -10.62 -5.20
CA VAL A 163 27.02 -9.54 -5.07
C VAL A 163 26.74 -9.30 -3.59
N ASN A 164 26.55 -10.37 -2.82
CA ASN A 164 26.29 -10.26 -1.38
C ASN A 164 27.42 -9.59 -0.60
N ARG A 165 28.69 -9.88 -0.97
CA ARG A 165 29.86 -9.25 -0.34
C ARG A 165 30.00 -7.78 -0.70
N LEU A 166 29.81 -7.42 -1.97
CA LEU A 166 29.95 -6.05 -2.47
C LEU A 166 28.85 -5.13 -1.96
N THR A 167 27.61 -5.63 -1.89
CA THR A 167 26.44 -4.86 -1.46
C THR A 167 26.34 -4.70 0.07
N GLY A 168 27.10 -5.49 0.83
CA GLY A 168 27.26 -5.36 2.27
C GLY A 168 28.38 -4.38 2.67
N SER A 169 28.83 -4.49 3.91
CA SER A 169 30.06 -3.86 4.40
C SER A 169 31.25 -4.78 4.13
N LEU A 170 32.34 -4.24 3.60
CA LEU A 170 33.57 -4.95 3.30
C LEU A 170 34.75 -4.18 3.88
N LEU A 171 35.21 -4.63 5.03
CA LEU A 171 36.31 -3.99 5.76
C LEU A 171 37.66 -4.50 5.25
N ILE A 172 38.51 -3.58 4.80
CA ILE A 172 39.90 -3.82 4.46
C ILE A 172 40.76 -3.16 5.51
N ALA A 173 41.64 -3.94 6.13
CA ALA A 173 42.61 -3.42 7.06
C ALA A 173 44.00 -3.38 6.40
N TYR A 174 44.66 -2.24 6.45
CA TYR A 174 46.01 -2.04 5.91
C TYR A 174 46.87 -1.23 6.86
N ASP A 175 48.18 -1.42 6.76
CA ASP A 175 49.16 -0.64 7.51
C ASP A 175 49.67 0.47 6.59
N GLU A 176 49.56 1.71 7.04
CA GLU A 176 50.00 2.89 6.28
C GLU A 176 51.40 3.28 6.75
N GLU A 177 52.34 3.47 5.82
CA GLU A 177 53.70 3.89 6.16
C GLU A 177 53.67 5.23 6.90
N GLY A 178 54.23 5.26 8.13
CA GLY A 178 54.29 6.46 8.97
C GLY A 178 53.16 6.60 10.00
N LYS A 179 52.22 5.66 10.07
CA LYS A 179 51.24 5.59 11.17
C LYS A 179 51.43 4.30 11.98
N ASP A 180 51.57 4.44 13.30
CA ASP A 180 51.67 3.30 14.23
C ASP A 180 50.35 2.55 14.43
N GLN A 181 49.26 2.99 13.79
CA GLN A 181 47.94 2.38 13.94
C GLN A 181 47.46 1.78 12.64
N ARG A 182 47.07 0.51 12.71
CA ARG A 182 46.41 -0.22 11.63
C ARG A 182 45.13 0.51 11.20
N GLN A 183 45.05 0.86 9.92
CA GLN A 183 43.88 1.53 9.36
C GLN A 183 42.86 0.49 8.90
N VAL A 184 41.58 0.79 9.08
CA VAL A 184 40.46 -0.03 8.61
C VAL A 184 39.55 0.84 7.78
N VAL A 185 39.32 0.46 6.52
CA VAL A 185 38.45 1.17 5.60
C VAL A 185 37.34 0.23 5.14
N ASP A 186 36.10 0.73 5.13
CA ASP A 186 34.98 0.05 4.52
C ASP A 186 34.89 0.42 3.04
N VAL A 187 35.00 -0.58 2.17
CA VAL A 187 34.87 -0.43 0.71
C VAL A 187 33.60 -1.08 0.17
N GLY A 188 32.73 -1.58 1.05
CA GLY A 188 31.42 -2.11 0.67
C GLY A 188 30.46 -1.00 0.27
N LEU A 189 29.51 -1.32 -0.62
CA LEU A 189 28.47 -0.37 -1.03
C LEU A 189 27.47 -0.06 0.08
N ASN A 190 27.47 -0.84 1.17
CA ASN A 190 26.66 -0.61 2.37
C ASN A 190 25.15 -0.46 2.09
N LEU A 191 24.67 -1.15 1.05
CA LEU A 191 23.26 -1.13 0.65
C LEU A 191 22.40 -2.02 1.55
N LYS A 192 23.01 -3.03 2.20
CA LYS A 192 22.34 -3.93 3.14
C LYS A 192 23.21 -4.35 4.32
N ASN A 193 22.56 -4.51 5.47
CA ASN A 193 23.15 -5.11 6.67
C ASN A 193 22.22 -6.23 7.17
N PHE A 194 22.63 -7.48 6.95
CA PHE A 194 21.84 -8.65 7.33
C PHE A 194 21.68 -8.79 8.85
N THR A 195 22.75 -8.59 9.62
CA THR A 195 22.74 -8.74 11.08
C THR A 195 21.76 -7.77 11.73
N LYS A 196 21.75 -6.52 11.26
CA LYS A 196 20.85 -5.47 11.74
C LYS A 196 19.48 -5.49 11.06
N ARG A 197 19.30 -6.31 10.01
CA ARG A 197 18.09 -6.35 9.15
C ARG A 197 17.72 -4.99 8.56
N VAL A 198 18.72 -4.19 8.20
CA VAL A 198 18.54 -2.85 7.58
C VAL A 198 19.00 -2.89 6.13
N HIS A 199 18.34 -2.15 5.25
CA HIS A 199 18.72 -2.01 3.85
C HIS A 199 18.24 -0.66 3.28
N ILE A 200 18.80 -0.25 2.14
CA ILE A 200 18.32 0.90 1.36
C ILE A 200 17.23 0.39 0.39
N PRO A 201 15.95 0.77 0.57
CA PRO A 201 14.82 0.18 -0.16
C PRO A 201 14.87 0.31 -1.69
N ASP A 202 15.55 1.34 -2.19
CA ASP A 202 15.70 1.59 -3.62
C ASP A 202 16.64 0.59 -4.32
N TYR A 203 17.58 -0.01 -3.58
CA TYR A 203 18.63 -0.85 -4.14
C TYR A 203 18.50 -2.33 -3.74
N VAL A 204 17.89 -2.64 -2.60
CA VAL A 204 17.83 -4.01 -2.06
C VAL A 204 16.44 -4.28 -1.51
N ARG A 205 15.97 -5.52 -1.62
CA ARG A 205 14.80 -6.02 -0.88
C ARG A 205 15.10 -7.37 -0.26
N PHE A 206 14.72 -7.57 1.00
CA PHE A 206 14.76 -8.89 1.63
C PHE A 206 13.47 -9.64 1.29
N VAL A 207 13.58 -10.72 0.53
CA VAL A 207 12.47 -11.65 0.28
C VAL A 207 12.69 -12.85 1.19
N GLN A 208 11.79 -13.06 2.17
CA GLN A 208 11.82 -14.32 2.92
C GLN A 208 11.27 -15.43 2.02
N PRO A 209 11.98 -16.57 1.87
CA PRO A 209 11.36 -17.74 1.28
C PRO A 209 10.23 -18.20 2.21
N ASN A 210 9.05 -18.44 1.64
CA ASN A 210 7.93 -19.09 2.34
C ASN A 210 8.42 -20.43 2.91
N THR A 211 8.65 -20.51 4.22
CA THR A 211 8.82 -21.78 4.95
C THR A 211 7.49 -22.50 5.12
N ALA A 212 6.73 -22.65 4.03
CA ALA A 212 5.44 -23.32 3.99
C ALA A 212 5.26 -24.05 2.65
N ALA A 213 6.18 -24.97 2.35
CA ALA A 213 6.00 -26.03 1.36
C ALA A 213 7.12 -27.06 1.57
N ASN A 214 6.99 -27.88 2.61
CA ASN A 214 7.58 -29.22 2.75
C ASN A 214 7.17 -29.81 4.12
N VAL A 215 5.90 -30.23 4.19
CA VAL A 215 5.46 -31.42 4.93
C VAL A 215 4.61 -32.21 3.96
#